data_AF-A0A7Z6XVD9-F1
#
_entry.id   AF-A0A7Z6XVD9-F1
#
_cell.length_a   1.000
_cell.length_b   1.000
_cell.length_c   1.000
_cell.angle_alpha   90.00
_cell.angle_beta   90.00
_cell.angle_gamma   90.00
#
_symmetry.space_group_name_H-M   'P 1'
#
loop_
_entity.id
_entity.type
_entity.pdbx_description
1 polymer ?
#
loop_
_entity_poly.entity_id
_entity_poly.type
_entity_poly.pdbx_seq_one_letter_code
_entity_poly.pdbx_strand_id
1 'polypeptide(L)' 'MKIQPRLQPNHSLQLLLDGNLYGQPSNLPRFQVVNIDRGEHSFAVVVKDGERIIQQSETITLTVQRVHLGKP' A
#
# COMPACT_ATOMS: atom_id res chain seq x y z
N MET A 1 -3.50 -1.34 -15.24
CA MET A 1 -3.97 -1.99 -14.00
C MET A 1 -5.41 -1.57 -13.75
N LYS A 2 -6.35 -2.49 -13.55
CA LYS A 2 -7.78 -2.18 -13.29
C LYS A 2 -8.21 -2.95 -12.04
N ILE A 3 -8.81 -2.26 -11.07
CA ILE A 3 -9.48 -2.89 -9.93
C ILE A 3 -10.74 -3.59 -10.44
N GLN A 4 -10.89 -4.87 -10.15
CA GLN A 4 -12.03 -5.69 -10.57
C GLN A 4 -12.49 -6.57 -9.40
N PRO A 5 -13.80 -6.54 -9.05
CA PRO A 5 -14.84 -5.62 -9.53
C PRO A 5 -14.52 -4.15 -9.18
N ARG A 6 -15.21 -3.18 -9.79
CA ARG A 6 -15.02 -1.76 -9.45
C ARG A 6 -15.35 -1.53 -7.96
N LEU A 7 -14.65 -0.61 -7.32
CA LEU A 7 -15.00 -0.18 -5.97
C LEU A 7 -16.42 0.37 -5.93
N GLN A 8 -17.16 0.02 -4.87
CA GLN A 8 -18.45 0.64 -4.59
C GLN A 8 -18.24 2.11 -4.18
N PRO A 9 -19.23 3.01 -4.36
CA PRO A 9 -19.10 4.43 -4.05
C PRO A 9 -18.65 4.75 -2.63
N ASN A 10 -19.04 3.91 -1.65
CA ASN A 10 -18.72 4.10 -0.23
C ASN A 10 -17.42 3.42 0.19
N HIS A 11 -16.79 2.65 -0.70
CA HIS A 11 -15.56 1.96 -0.40
C HIS A 11 -14.36 2.90 -0.63
N SER A 12 -13.30 2.66 0.11
CA SER A 12 -12.00 3.28 -0.10
C SER A 12 -10.89 2.25 -0.03
N LEU A 13 -9.72 2.61 -0.53
CA LEU A 13 -8.51 1.82 -0.48
C LEU A 13 -7.52 2.47 0.48
N GLN A 14 -6.79 1.66 1.25
CA GLN A 14 -5.67 2.16 2.05
C GLN A 14 -4.52 1.16 1.96
N LEU A 15 -3.29 1.66 1.99
CA LEU A 15 -2.12 0.79 2.00
C LEU A 15 -1.96 0.18 3.39
N LEU A 16 -1.64 -1.11 3.45
CA LEU A 16 -1.01 -1.73 4.60
C LEU A 16 0.49 -1.80 4.33
N LEU A 17 1.26 -1.21 5.24
CA LEU A 17 2.71 -1.26 5.26
C LEU A 17 3.16 -1.90 6.58
N ASP A 18 3.81 -3.05 6.50
CA ASP A 18 4.29 -3.80 7.67
C ASP A 18 3.18 -4.06 8.70
N GLY A 19 2.00 -4.40 8.20
CA GLY A 19 0.80 -4.66 8.99
C GLY A 19 0.06 -3.42 9.49
N ASN A 20 0.58 -2.21 9.25
CA ASN A 20 -0.03 -0.96 9.70
C ASN A 20 -0.71 -0.20 8.55
N LEU A 21 -1.84 0.45 8.84
CA LEU A 21 -2.49 1.33 7.88
C LEU A 21 -1.59 2.55 7.58
N TYR A 22 -1.28 2.76 6.31
CA TYR A 22 -0.38 3.80 5.84
C TYR A 22 -1.10 4.77 4.91
N GLY A 23 -0.87 6.06 5.12
CA GLY A 23 -1.48 7.14 4.34
C GLY A 23 -2.97 7.31 4.62
N GLN A 24 -3.64 8.12 3.79
CA GLN A 24 -5.09 8.36 3.88
C GLN A 24 -5.86 7.40 2.96
N PRO A 25 -7.10 7.00 3.32
CA PRO A 25 -7.97 6.25 2.41
C PRO A 25 -8.22 7.01 1.09
N SER A 26 -8.24 6.29 -0.03
CA SER A 26 -8.37 6.85 -1.38
C SER A 26 -9.17 5.93 -2.30
N ASN A 27 -9.83 6.47 -3.31
CA ASN A 27 -10.50 5.68 -4.36
C ASN A 27 -9.57 5.35 -5.55
N LEU A 28 -8.29 5.73 -5.48
CA LEU A 28 -7.31 5.50 -6.54
C LEU A 28 -6.41 4.29 -6.24
N PRO A 29 -6.12 3.41 -7.22
CA PRO A 29 -5.16 2.30 -7.07
C PRO A 29 -3.70 2.76 -7.21
N ARG A 30 -3.34 3.90 -6.63
CA ARG A 30 -1.96 4.41 -6.66
C ARG A 30 -1.59 4.89 -5.27
N PHE A 31 -0.52 4.32 -4.72
CA PHE A 31 -0.02 4.62 -3.39
C PHE A 31 1.41 5.10 -3.51
N GLN A 32 1.73 6.16 -2.78
CA GLN A 32 3.09 6.68 -2.70
C GLN A 32 3.58 6.48 -1.27
N VAL A 33 4.69 5.76 -1.13
CA VAL A 33 5.39 5.57 0.14
C VAL A 33 6.64 6.44 0.10
N VAL A 34 6.85 7.23 1.16
CA VAL A 34 7.99 8.15 1.27
C VAL A 34 8.69 7.91 2.58
N ASN A 35 10.01 8.10 2.61
CA ASN A 35 10.83 8.01 3.82
C ASN A 35 10.71 6.67 4.57
N ILE A 36 10.55 5.56 3.85
CA ILE A 36 10.64 4.23 4.43
C ILE A 36 12.11 3.84 4.63
N ASP A 37 12.38 3.13 5.71
CA ASP A 37 13.71 2.62 6.00
C ASP A 37 14.17 1.57 4.97
N ARG A 38 15.46 1.23 5.05
CA ARG A 38 15.99 0.10 4.27
C ARG A 38 15.60 -1.21 4.96
N GLY A 39 15.44 -2.25 4.16
CA GLY A 39 15.13 -3.59 4.67
C GLY A 39 13.99 -4.22 3.90
N GLU A 40 13.51 -5.33 4.43
CA GLU A 40 12.33 -6.02 3.92
C GLU A 40 11.08 -5.32 4.42
N HIS A 41 10.15 -5.05 3.50
CA HIS A 41 8.86 -4.46 3.80
C HIS A 41 7.74 -5.23 3.12
N SER A 42 6.65 -5.37 3.84
CA SER A 42 5.44 -6.05 3.38
C SER A 42 4.37 -5.04 3.01
N PHE A 43 3.73 -5.25 1.87
CA PHE A 43 2.72 -4.38 1.31
C PHE A 43 1.45 -5.16 0.99
N ALA A 44 0.31 -4.62 1.39
CA ALA A 44 -0.99 -5.06 0.92
C ALA A 44 -1.90 -3.84 0.74
N VAL A 45 -3.01 -3.99 0.04
CA VAL A 45 -4.04 -2.95 -0.04
C VAL A 45 -5.29 -3.49 0.61
N VAL A 46 -5.88 -2.70 1.51
CA VAL A 46 -7.19 -2.99 2.09
C VAL A 46 -8.29 -2.21 1.39
N VAL A 47 -9.46 -2.83 1.25
CA VAL A 47 -10.70 -2.14 0.94
C VAL A 47 -11.40 -1.85 2.27
N LYS A 48 -11.75 -0.59 2.50
CA LYS A 48 -12.47 -0.12 3.69
C LYS A 48 -13.89 0.32 3.33
N ASP A 49 -14.85 -0.02 4.19
CA ASP A 49 -16.19 0.57 4.27
C ASP A 49 -16.26 1.36 5.57
N GLY A 50 -16.11 2.69 5.48
CA GLY A 50 -15.79 3.53 6.64
C GLY A 50 -14.48 3.08 7.32
N GLU A 51 -14.52 2.75 8.60
CA GLU A 51 -13.36 2.22 9.34
C GLU A 51 -13.21 0.71 9.26
N ARG A 52 -14.19 0.00 8.70
CA ARG A 52 -14.17 -1.46 8.62
C ARG A 52 -13.36 -1.92 7.42
N ILE A 53 -12.37 -2.78 7.64
CA ILE A 53 -11.70 -3.51 6.56
C ILE A 53 -12.61 -4.65 6.10
N ILE A 54 -12.90 -4.69 4.80
CA ILE A 54 -13.81 -5.69 4.19
C ILE A 54 -13.11 -6.61 3.19
N GLN A 55 -11.90 -6.25 2.74
CA GLN A 55 -11.05 -7.08 1.89
C GLN A 55 -9.61 -6.64 2.02
N GLN A 56 -8.68 -7.56 1.76
CA GLN A 56 -7.26 -7.31 1.64
C GLN A 56 -6.74 -8.02 0.39
N SER A 57 -5.79 -7.39 -0.31
CA SER A 57 -5.02 -8.08 -1.35
C SER A 57 -4.11 -9.16 -0.74
N GLU A 58 -3.54 -10.00 -1.60
CA GLU A 58 -2.34 -10.74 -1.21
C GLU A 58 -1.25 -9.76 -0.77
N THR A 59 -0.46 -10.18 0.23
CA THR A 59 0.69 -9.44 0.69
C THR A 59 1.86 -9.71 -0.26
N ILE A 60 2.50 -8.65 -0.73
CA ILE A 60 3.75 -8.73 -1.46
C ILE A 60 4.89 -8.21 -0.57
N THR A 61 6.07 -8.80 -0.71
CA THR A 61 7.26 -8.40 0.04
C THR A 61 8.29 -7.85 -0.91
N LEU A 62 8.86 -6.70 -0.57
CA LEU A 62 9.90 -6.04 -1.35
C LEU A 62 11.04 -5.61 -0.43
N THR A 63 12.27 -5.65 -0.93
CA THR A 63 13.43 -5.15 -0.19
C THR A 63 13.79 -3.74 -0.67
N VAL A 64 13.73 -2.76 0.23
CA VAL A 64 14.21 -1.39 0.00
C VAL A 64 15.71 -1.35 0.26
N GLN A 65 16.48 -1.05 -0.78
CA GLN A 65 17.94 -0.94 -0.70
C GLN A 65 18.38 0.53 -0.63
N ARG A 66 19.38 0.81 0.20
CA ARG A 66 20.08 2.10 0.16
C ARG A 66 21.06 2.06 -1.00
N VAL A 67 20.82 2.84 -2.05
CA VAL A 67 21.84 3.05 -3.09
C VAL A 67 22.92 3.99 -2.56
N HIS A 68 24.15 3.49 -2.44
CA HIS A 68 25.32 4.35 -2.35
C HIS A 68 25.75 4.68 -3.78
N LEU A 69 25.55 5.93 -4.19
CA LEU A 69 26.26 6.47 -5.35
C LEU A 69 27.68 6.79 -4.88
N GLY A 70 28.54 5.77 -4.80
CA GLY A 70 29.98 6.01 -4.74
C GLY A 70 30.39 6.75 -6.01
N LYS A 71 31.11 7.86 -5.88
CA LYS A 71 31.69 8.55 -7.05
C LYS A 71 32.70 7.60 -7.72
N PRO A 72 32.73 7.50 -9.06
CA PRO A 72 33.79 6.81 -9.77
C PRO A 72 35.15 7.49 -9.55
#